data_AF-A0A1X7VUB5-F1
#
_entry.id   AF-A0A1X7VUB5-F1
#
_cell.length_a   1.000
_cell.length_b   1.000
_cell.length_c   1.000
_cell.angle_alpha   90.00
_cell.angle_beta   90.00
_cell.angle_gamma   90.00
#
_symmetry.space_group_name_H-M   'P 1'
#
loop_
_entity.id
_entity.type
_entity.pdbx_description
1 polymer ?
#
loop_
_entity_poly.entity_id
_entity_poly.type
_entity_poly.pdbx_seq_one_letter_code
_entity_poly.pdbx_strand_id
1 'polypeptide(L)'
;MTVLTAFAYGIYTFGPPVALFFVTVARHPHEIITMILGAFFWLLALLFASLVWIIVIPLKDTPAFTLPISVILQEVFRWLYFKLLKKADHLLEIVSEDKSDLRKHKIAYVGGLGFGLIAGIVMFANVLSVASGPGTVRSNQYFVTVSAFSTQVMIILHICWGVIFFAGLESKNWLYIFAVPISHMFISCLSLLINLANTPAYFLSFGYFLCVVFVALAFFAAGARPKTLVDFFKR
;
A
#
# COMPACT_ATOMS: atom_id res chain seq x y z
N MET A 1 11.21 -10.74 -23.97
CA MET A 1 11.29 -11.24 -22.59
C MET A 1 10.60 -12.60 -22.55
N THR A 2 10.71 -13.36 -21.47
CA THR A 2 10.18 -14.74 -21.40
C THR A 2 9.24 -14.90 -20.22
N VAL A 3 8.41 -15.95 -20.22
CA VAL A 3 7.56 -16.32 -19.08
C VAL A 3 8.37 -16.40 -17.77
N LEU A 4 9.60 -16.91 -17.84
CA LEU A 4 10.51 -16.96 -16.69
C LEU A 4 10.84 -15.57 -16.14
N THR A 5 11.12 -14.60 -17.02
CA THR A 5 11.38 -13.22 -16.56
C THR A 5 10.16 -12.57 -15.94
N ALA A 6 8.96 -12.78 -16.52
CA ALA A 6 7.72 -12.30 -15.92
C ALA A 6 7.52 -12.91 -14.53
N PHE A 7 7.71 -14.23 -14.38
CA PHE A 7 7.61 -14.90 -13.10
C PHE A 7 8.59 -14.35 -12.05
N ALA A 8 9.85 -14.10 -12.45
CA ALA A 8 10.85 -13.51 -11.57
C ALA A 8 10.43 -12.12 -11.06
N TYR A 9 9.97 -11.23 -11.94
CA TYR A 9 9.48 -9.92 -11.53
C TYR A 9 8.20 -10.00 -10.68
N GLY A 10 7.32 -10.96 -10.96
CA GLY A 10 6.15 -11.25 -10.13
C GLY A 10 6.55 -11.63 -8.71
N ILE A 11 7.53 -12.51 -8.54
CA ILE A 11 8.08 -12.88 -7.22
C ILE A 11 8.76 -11.67 -6.55
N TYR A 12 9.53 -10.87 -7.28
CA TYR A 12 10.16 -9.69 -6.69
C TYR A 12 9.11 -8.70 -6.16
N THR A 13 8.06 -8.42 -6.92
CA THR A 13 7.02 -7.48 -6.49
C THR A 13 6.12 -8.05 -5.39
N PHE A 14 5.58 -9.26 -5.57
CA PHE A 14 4.54 -9.82 -4.71
C PHE A 14 5.05 -10.83 -3.67
N GLY A 15 6.32 -11.25 -3.74
CA GLY A 15 6.91 -12.20 -2.79
C GLY A 15 6.76 -11.76 -1.33
N PRO A 16 7.21 -10.55 -0.93
CA PRO A 16 7.07 -10.08 0.44
C PRO A 16 5.60 -10.01 0.93
N PRO A 17 4.64 -9.36 0.25
CA PRO A 17 3.27 -9.29 0.75
C PRO A 17 2.55 -10.65 0.73
N VAL A 18 2.89 -11.55 -0.20
CA VAL A 18 2.35 -12.93 -0.19
C VAL A 18 2.92 -13.75 0.97
N ALA A 19 4.21 -13.60 1.29
CA ALA A 19 4.80 -14.22 2.48
C ALA A 19 4.12 -13.72 3.75
N LEU A 20 3.89 -12.40 3.85
CA LEU A 20 3.14 -11.78 4.94
C LEU A 20 1.72 -12.36 5.05
N PHE A 21 1.00 -12.53 3.94
CA PHE A 21 -0.32 -13.16 3.92
C PHE A 21 -0.28 -14.58 4.50
N PHE A 22 0.62 -15.44 4.04
CA PHE A 22 0.68 -16.83 4.51
C PHE A 22 1.11 -16.96 5.97
N VAL A 23 2.02 -16.10 6.43
CA VAL A 23 2.54 -16.14 7.81
C VAL A 23 1.53 -15.57 8.80
N THR A 24 0.83 -14.48 8.44
CA THR A 24 0.03 -13.71 9.40
C THR A 24 -1.47 -13.85 9.25
N VAL A 25 -2.00 -13.92 8.01
CA VAL A 25 -3.44 -13.80 7.68
C VAL A 25 -4.10 -15.15 7.37
N ALA A 26 -3.42 -16.03 6.62
CA ALA A 26 -4.03 -17.21 6.01
C ALA A 26 -4.66 -18.21 7.01
N ARG A 27 -4.25 -18.17 8.28
CA ARG A 27 -4.74 -19.06 9.34
C ARG A 27 -6.02 -18.54 10.02
N HIS A 28 -6.42 -17.30 9.76
CA HIS A 28 -7.49 -16.63 10.50
C HIS A 28 -8.54 -16.06 9.54
N PRO A 29 -9.74 -16.67 9.45
CA PRO A 29 -10.77 -16.27 8.49
C PRO A 29 -11.20 -14.80 8.61
N HIS A 30 -11.26 -14.24 9.82
CA HIS A 30 -11.63 -12.85 10.05
C HIS A 30 -10.62 -11.86 9.48
N GLU A 31 -9.33 -12.22 9.46
CA GLU A 31 -8.27 -11.41 8.85
C GLU A 31 -8.35 -11.47 7.33
N ILE A 32 -8.66 -12.65 6.77
CA ILE A 32 -8.90 -12.78 5.31
C ILE A 32 -10.05 -11.86 4.88
N ILE A 33 -11.16 -11.87 5.61
CA ILE A 33 -12.32 -10.99 5.31
C ILE A 33 -11.92 -9.52 5.41
N THR A 34 -11.19 -9.15 6.46
CA THR A 34 -10.68 -7.77 6.66
C THR A 34 -9.78 -7.34 5.49
N MET A 35 -8.87 -8.20 5.06
CA MET A 35 -7.98 -7.95 3.93
C MET A 35 -8.75 -7.74 2.62
N ILE A 36 -9.73 -8.61 2.34
CA ILE A 36 -10.57 -8.52 1.14
C ILE A 36 -11.40 -7.23 1.16
N LEU A 37 -11.96 -6.86 2.31
CA LEU A 37 -12.66 -5.58 2.46
C LEU A 37 -11.74 -4.39 2.20
N GLY A 38 -10.51 -4.43 2.71
CA GLY A 38 -9.51 -3.39 2.42
C GLY A 38 -9.24 -3.26 0.92
N ALA A 39 -9.02 -4.38 0.23
CA ALA A 39 -8.84 -4.40 -1.22
C ALA A 39 -10.06 -3.84 -1.98
N PHE A 40 -11.27 -4.20 -1.55
CA PHE A 40 -12.52 -3.70 -2.12
C PHE A 40 -12.67 -2.18 -1.96
N PHE A 41 -12.36 -1.62 -0.77
CA PHE A 41 -12.42 -0.18 -0.54
C PHE A 41 -11.41 0.59 -1.40
N TRP A 42 -10.22 0.02 -1.62
CA TRP A 42 -9.25 0.61 -2.54
C TRP A 42 -9.77 0.62 -3.99
N LEU A 43 -10.39 -0.48 -4.45
CA LEU A 43 -11.02 -0.54 -5.78
C LEU A 43 -12.18 0.44 -5.94
N LEU A 44 -13.00 0.61 -4.90
CA LEU A 44 -14.03 1.66 -4.89
C LEU A 44 -13.41 3.05 -5.02
N ALA A 45 -12.33 3.34 -4.29
CA ALA A 45 -11.64 4.61 -4.42
C ALA A 45 -11.18 4.86 -5.86
N LEU A 46 -10.61 3.83 -6.51
CA LEU A 46 -10.18 3.92 -7.90
C LEU A 46 -11.37 4.05 -8.87
N LEU A 47 -12.50 3.37 -8.60
CA LEU A 47 -13.74 3.51 -9.38
C LEU A 47 -14.22 4.97 -9.35
N PHE A 48 -14.34 5.57 -8.16
CA PHE A 48 -14.74 6.98 -8.06
C PHE A 48 -13.71 7.91 -8.71
N ALA A 49 -12.42 7.63 -8.59
CA ALA A 49 -11.38 8.40 -9.27
C ALA A 49 -11.54 8.32 -10.80
N SER A 50 -11.85 7.14 -11.33
CA SER A 50 -12.09 6.95 -12.76
C SER A 50 -13.36 7.66 -13.25
N LEU A 51 -14.41 7.75 -12.42
CA LEU A 51 -15.61 8.53 -12.74
C LEU A 51 -15.29 10.02 -12.84
N VAL A 52 -14.50 10.56 -11.90
CA VAL A 52 -14.03 11.95 -11.97
C VAL A 52 -13.19 12.17 -13.24
N TRP A 53 -12.27 11.25 -13.54
CA TRP A 53 -11.47 11.32 -14.76
C TRP A 53 -12.33 11.31 -16.04
N ILE A 54 -13.40 10.53 -16.10
CA ILE A 54 -14.33 10.49 -17.25
C ILE A 54 -15.06 11.82 -17.45
N ILE A 55 -15.50 12.45 -16.36
CA ILE A 55 -16.27 13.71 -16.36
C ILE A 55 -15.40 14.90 -16.77
N VAL A 56 -14.15 14.97 -16.32
CA VAL A 56 -13.26 16.10 -16.59
C VAL A 56 -12.53 15.94 -17.92
N ILE A 57 -13.27 16.05 -19.02
CA ILE A 57 -12.79 15.85 -20.40
C ILE A 57 -11.53 16.68 -20.73
N PRO A 58 -11.42 17.98 -20.40
CA PRO A 58 -10.27 18.80 -20.80
C PRO A 58 -8.94 18.43 -20.11
N LEU A 59 -8.99 17.67 -19.02
CA LEU A 59 -7.81 17.34 -18.20
C LEU A 59 -7.51 15.82 -18.17
N LYS A 60 -8.06 15.06 -19.12
CA LYS A 60 -7.84 13.60 -19.18
C LYS A 60 -6.39 13.23 -19.40
N ASP A 61 -5.69 14.01 -20.22
CA ASP A 61 -4.30 13.78 -20.61
C ASP A 61 -3.28 14.47 -19.70
N THR A 62 -3.72 15.01 -18.56
CA THR A 62 -2.84 15.64 -17.57
C THR A 62 -2.75 14.78 -16.31
N PRO A 63 -1.82 13.79 -16.24
CA PRO A 63 -1.62 12.95 -15.05
C PRO A 63 -1.44 13.76 -13.76
N ALA A 64 -0.87 14.96 -13.86
CA ALA A 64 -0.70 15.89 -12.74
C ALA A 64 -2.03 16.36 -12.11
N PHE A 65 -3.15 16.27 -12.83
CA PHE A 65 -4.49 16.56 -12.29
C PHE A 65 -5.16 15.29 -11.75
N THR A 66 -5.05 14.19 -12.48
CA THR A 66 -5.84 12.98 -12.24
C THR A 66 -5.28 12.15 -11.09
N LEU A 67 -3.95 12.07 -10.99
CA LEU A 67 -3.26 11.32 -9.94
C LEU A 67 -3.51 11.89 -8.55
N PRO A 68 -3.37 13.20 -8.27
CA PRO A 68 -3.67 13.75 -6.94
C PRO A 68 -5.10 13.48 -6.48
N ILE A 69 -6.08 13.60 -7.38
CA ILE A 69 -7.49 13.30 -7.06
C ILE A 69 -7.65 11.82 -6.68
N SER A 70 -7.01 10.92 -7.43
CA SER A 70 -7.04 9.49 -7.12
C SER A 70 -6.45 9.18 -5.74
N VAL A 71 -5.35 9.85 -5.37
CA VAL A 71 -4.70 9.68 -4.07
C VAL A 71 -5.61 10.20 -2.95
N ILE A 72 -6.22 11.38 -3.12
CA ILE A 72 -7.17 11.93 -2.14
C ILE A 72 -8.33 10.96 -1.93
N LEU A 73 -8.91 10.42 -3.00
CA LEU A 73 -9.99 9.43 -2.88
C LEU A 73 -9.53 8.15 -2.18
N GLN A 74 -8.33 7.64 -2.49
CA GLN A 74 -7.77 6.48 -1.78
C GLN A 74 -7.63 6.71 -0.27
N GLU A 75 -7.23 7.91 0.15
CA GLU A 75 -7.13 8.28 1.57
C GLU A 75 -8.51 8.46 2.23
N VAL A 76 -9.48 9.06 1.53
CA VAL A 76 -10.88 9.15 2.00
C VAL A 76 -11.47 7.76 2.21
N PHE A 77 -11.27 6.84 1.26
CA PHE A 77 -11.76 5.47 1.39
C PHE A 77 -11.03 4.68 2.48
N ARG A 78 -9.74 4.95 2.74
CA ARG A 78 -9.05 4.39 3.91
C ARG A 78 -9.68 4.84 5.22
N TRP A 79 -10.07 6.10 5.32
CA TRP A 79 -10.81 6.62 6.46
C TRP A 79 -12.23 6.03 6.60
N LEU A 80 -12.95 5.86 5.48
CA LEU A 80 -14.25 5.17 5.50
C LEU A 80 -14.12 3.71 5.94
N TYR A 81 -13.08 3.03 5.45
CA TYR A 81 -12.73 1.67 5.85
C TYR A 81 -12.43 1.58 7.35
N PHE A 82 -11.64 2.50 7.91
CA PHE A 82 -11.43 2.61 9.36
C PHE A 82 -12.75 2.75 10.13
N LYS A 83 -13.63 3.65 9.70
CA LYS A 83 -14.94 3.85 10.36
C LYS A 83 -15.79 2.59 10.33
N LEU A 84 -15.83 1.89 9.19
CA LEU A 84 -16.55 0.63 9.06
C LEU A 84 -16.00 -0.42 10.02
N LEU A 85 -14.68 -0.62 10.03
CA LEU A 85 -14.04 -1.59 10.92
C LEU A 85 -14.24 -1.25 12.38
N LYS A 86 -14.12 0.02 12.78
CA LYS A 86 -14.37 0.43 14.17
C LYS A 86 -15.80 0.14 14.61
N LYS A 87 -16.77 0.33 13.70
CA LYS A 87 -18.16 -0.03 13.96
C LYS A 87 -18.34 -1.56 14.08
N ALA A 88 -17.67 -2.34 13.22
CA ALA A 88 -17.72 -3.79 13.26
C ALA A 88 -17.03 -4.37 14.51
N ASP A 89 -15.86 -3.84 14.88
CA ASP A 89 -15.09 -4.27 16.05
C ASP A 89 -15.87 -4.01 17.34
N HIS A 90 -16.55 -2.87 17.47
CA HIS A 90 -17.46 -2.63 18.61
C HIS A 90 -18.58 -3.69 18.72
N LEU A 91 -19.09 -4.19 17.59
CA LEU A 91 -20.11 -5.26 17.61
C LEU A 91 -19.50 -6.61 18.00
N LEU A 92 -18.27 -6.87 17.55
CA LEU A 92 -17.54 -8.09 17.87
C LEU A 92 -17.03 -8.10 19.32
N GLU A 93 -16.63 -6.97 19.88
CA GLU A 93 -16.18 -6.82 21.28
C GLU A 93 -17.28 -7.13 22.30
N ILE A 94 -18.55 -6.97 21.93
CA ILE A 94 -19.68 -7.38 22.77
C ILE A 94 -19.76 -8.90 22.89
N VAL A 95 -19.25 -9.63 21.89
CA VAL A 95 -19.35 -11.10 21.78
C VAL A 95 -17.99 -11.79 22.02
N SER A 96 -16.87 -11.07 21.92
CA SER A 96 -15.51 -11.58 22.01
C SER A 96 -14.92 -11.49 23.42
N GLU A 97 -14.24 -12.57 23.84
CA GLU A 97 -13.49 -12.62 25.10
C GLU A 97 -12.10 -11.95 25.00
N ASP A 98 -11.50 -11.94 23.80
CA ASP A 98 -10.26 -11.20 23.56
C ASP A 98 -10.58 -9.71 23.38
N LYS A 99 -9.90 -8.83 24.12
CA LYS A 99 -10.02 -7.36 24.05
C LYS A 99 -8.65 -6.68 23.90
N SER A 100 -7.64 -7.41 23.42
CA SER A 100 -6.27 -6.92 23.37
C SER A 100 -6.07 -5.80 22.33
N ASP A 101 -5.25 -4.80 22.68
CA ASP A 101 -4.85 -3.72 21.75
C ASP A 101 -4.03 -4.25 20.55
N LEU A 102 -3.40 -5.42 20.71
CA LEU A 102 -2.70 -6.11 19.64
C LEU A 102 -3.64 -6.46 18.47
N ARG A 103 -4.91 -6.80 18.76
CA ARG A 103 -5.91 -7.09 17.72
C ARG A 103 -6.17 -5.87 16.85
N LYS A 104 -6.29 -4.67 17.44
CA LYS A 104 -6.56 -3.43 16.71
C LYS A 104 -5.44 -3.10 15.73
N HIS A 105 -4.20 -3.22 16.17
CA HIS A 105 -3.03 -3.04 15.30
C HIS A 105 -2.95 -4.11 14.20
N LYS A 106 -3.35 -5.36 14.51
CA LYS A 106 -3.41 -6.43 13.51
C LYS A 106 -4.45 -6.13 12.43
N ILE A 107 -5.65 -5.68 12.79
CA ILE A 107 -6.71 -5.28 11.85
C ILE A 107 -6.21 -4.17 10.91
N ALA A 108 -5.54 -3.15 11.46
CA ALA A 108 -4.96 -2.07 10.67
C ALA A 108 -3.90 -2.56 9.66
N TYR A 109 -3.00 -3.42 10.11
CA TYR A 109 -1.97 -4.05 9.29
C TYR A 109 -2.57 -4.89 8.15
N VAL A 110 -3.54 -5.74 8.46
CA VAL A 110 -4.21 -6.62 7.49
C VAL A 110 -5.00 -5.82 6.46
N GLY A 111 -5.68 -4.75 6.89
CA GLY A 111 -6.32 -3.81 5.97
C GLY A 111 -5.32 -3.11 5.05
N GLY A 112 -4.19 -2.65 5.58
CA GLY A 112 -3.09 -2.08 4.80
C GLY A 112 -2.50 -3.07 3.78
N LEU A 113 -2.37 -4.34 4.15
CA LEU A 113 -1.96 -5.42 3.23
C LEU A 113 -2.96 -5.61 2.09
N GLY A 114 -4.26 -5.57 2.37
CA GLY A 114 -5.31 -5.61 1.35
C GLY A 114 -5.22 -4.45 0.37
N PHE A 115 -5.10 -3.21 0.88
CA PHE A 115 -4.87 -2.01 0.07
C PHE A 115 -3.63 -2.13 -0.81
N GLY A 116 -2.49 -2.54 -0.21
CA GLY A 116 -1.22 -2.66 -0.91
C GLY A 116 -1.25 -3.70 -2.02
N LEU A 117 -1.73 -4.91 -1.73
CA LEU A 117 -1.80 -6.00 -2.70
C LEU A 117 -2.63 -5.64 -3.93
N ILE A 118 -3.84 -5.11 -3.74
CA ILE A 118 -4.70 -4.77 -4.88
C ILE A 118 -4.15 -3.58 -5.68
N ALA A 119 -3.57 -2.58 -5.00
CA ALA A 119 -2.88 -1.48 -5.65
C ALA A 119 -1.74 -2.01 -6.51
N GLY A 120 -0.95 -2.94 -5.97
CA GLY A 120 0.15 -3.57 -6.68
C GLY A 120 -0.30 -4.36 -7.91
N ILE A 121 -1.40 -5.12 -7.80
CA ILE A 121 -2.00 -5.84 -8.93
C ILE A 121 -2.42 -4.87 -10.03
N VAL A 122 -3.16 -3.81 -9.70
CA VAL A 122 -3.61 -2.83 -10.70
C VAL A 122 -2.44 -2.08 -11.34
N MET A 123 -1.39 -1.77 -10.58
CA MET A 123 -0.20 -1.09 -11.09
C MET A 123 0.67 -1.97 -12.00
N PHE A 124 0.79 -3.27 -11.72
CA PHE A 124 1.81 -4.11 -12.35
C PHE A 124 1.27 -5.21 -13.28
N ALA A 125 -0.02 -5.59 -13.21
CA ALA A 125 -0.57 -6.69 -14.01
C ALA A 125 -0.35 -6.51 -15.52
N ASN A 126 -0.58 -5.30 -16.05
CA ASN A 126 -0.38 -5.03 -17.47
C ASN A 126 1.11 -5.06 -17.87
N VAL A 127 2.00 -4.54 -17.00
CA VAL A 127 3.45 -4.58 -17.22
C VAL A 127 3.96 -6.03 -17.20
N LEU A 128 3.42 -6.86 -16.31
CA LEU A 128 3.75 -8.27 -16.21
C LEU A 128 3.33 -9.05 -17.47
N SER A 129 2.17 -8.71 -18.02
CA SER A 129 1.71 -9.25 -19.31
C SER A 129 2.68 -8.91 -20.44
N VAL A 130 3.13 -7.66 -20.53
CA VAL A 130 4.15 -7.24 -21.51
C VAL A 130 5.48 -7.97 -21.30
N ALA A 131 5.91 -8.15 -20.05
CA ALA A 131 7.14 -8.85 -19.71
C ALA A 131 7.11 -10.35 -20.05
N SER A 132 5.93 -10.95 -20.22
CA SER A 132 5.81 -12.36 -20.61
C SER A 132 6.07 -12.61 -22.09
N GLY A 133 5.98 -11.58 -22.94
CA GLY A 133 6.14 -11.67 -24.38
C GLY A 133 7.59 -11.62 -24.86
N PRO A 134 7.90 -12.12 -26.07
CA PRO A 134 9.26 -12.31 -26.59
C PRO A 134 10.06 -11.01 -26.76
N GLY A 135 9.40 -9.85 -26.85
CA GLY A 135 10.04 -8.53 -26.98
C GLY A 135 10.52 -7.94 -25.64
N THR A 136 11.50 -7.03 -25.70
CA THR A 136 11.81 -6.10 -24.59
C THR A 136 11.28 -4.71 -24.94
N VAL A 137 10.96 -3.90 -23.93
CA VAL A 137 10.49 -2.53 -24.15
C VAL A 137 11.62 -1.71 -24.77
N ARG A 138 11.47 -1.37 -26.07
CA ARG A 138 12.53 -0.77 -26.88
C ARG A 138 13.01 0.59 -26.40
N SER A 139 12.17 1.35 -25.69
CA SER A 139 12.49 2.70 -25.21
C SER A 139 13.33 2.70 -23.94
N ASN A 140 13.17 1.71 -23.06
CA ASN A 140 13.93 1.60 -21.81
C ASN A 140 14.00 0.13 -21.35
N GLN A 141 15.19 -0.45 -21.44
CA GLN A 141 15.48 -1.82 -21.01
C GLN A 141 15.19 -2.09 -19.52
N TYR A 142 15.19 -1.04 -18.68
CA TYR A 142 14.92 -1.14 -17.25
C TYR A 142 13.46 -0.89 -16.88
N PHE A 143 12.58 -0.61 -17.85
CA PHE A 143 11.18 -0.26 -17.59
C PHE A 143 10.49 -1.29 -16.67
N VAL A 144 10.54 -2.58 -17.04
CA VAL A 144 9.89 -3.66 -16.27
C VAL A 144 10.49 -3.77 -14.87
N THR A 145 11.81 -3.68 -14.74
CA THR A 145 12.52 -3.71 -13.45
C THR A 145 12.09 -2.55 -12.55
N VAL A 146 12.08 -1.33 -13.08
CA VAL A 146 11.67 -0.13 -12.34
C VAL A 146 10.21 -0.24 -11.93
N SER A 147 9.31 -0.65 -12.83
CA SER A 147 7.91 -0.88 -12.50
C SER A 147 7.71 -1.91 -11.39
N ALA A 148 8.46 -3.03 -11.42
CA ALA A 148 8.37 -4.08 -10.42
C ALA A 148 8.74 -3.57 -9.01
N PHE A 149 9.86 -2.86 -8.88
CA PHE A 149 10.33 -2.34 -7.59
C PHE A 149 9.52 -1.12 -7.12
N SER A 150 9.11 -0.23 -8.02
CA SER A 150 8.19 0.88 -7.70
C SER A 150 6.86 0.36 -7.15
N THR A 151 6.35 -0.74 -7.72
CA THR A 151 5.13 -1.39 -7.23
C THR A 151 5.35 -1.99 -5.85
N GLN A 152 6.48 -2.65 -5.62
CA GLN A 152 6.83 -3.19 -4.30
C GLN A 152 6.89 -2.09 -3.23
N VAL A 153 7.52 -0.95 -3.54
CA VAL A 153 7.55 0.24 -2.67
C VAL A 153 6.14 0.68 -2.30
N MET A 154 5.24 0.82 -3.27
CA MET A 154 3.85 1.22 -3.00
C MET A 154 3.09 0.19 -2.14
N ILE A 155 3.28 -1.11 -2.38
CA ILE A 155 2.68 -2.16 -1.55
C ILE A 155 3.13 -2.03 -0.09
N ILE A 156 4.44 -1.92 0.15
CA ILE A 156 5.01 -1.80 1.50
C ILE A 156 4.50 -0.52 2.18
N LEU A 157 4.51 0.60 1.46
CA LEU A 157 4.00 1.87 1.99
C LEU A 157 2.52 1.79 2.36
N HIS A 158 1.66 1.16 1.55
CA HIS A 158 0.25 0.97 1.91
C HIS A 158 0.05 0.16 3.19
N ILE A 159 0.88 -0.88 3.42
CA ILE A 159 0.87 -1.64 4.66
C ILE A 159 1.22 -0.73 5.84
N CYS A 160 2.33 0.00 5.75
CA CYS A 160 2.78 0.91 6.81
C CYS A 160 1.80 2.06 7.07
N TRP A 161 1.27 2.66 6.00
CA TRP A 161 0.27 3.72 6.07
C TRP A 161 -1.01 3.24 6.73
N GLY A 162 -1.45 2.00 6.47
CA GLY A 162 -2.60 1.41 7.16
C GLY A 162 -2.41 1.41 8.68
N VAL A 163 -1.26 0.90 9.15
CA VAL A 163 -0.91 0.84 10.58
C VAL A 163 -0.83 2.24 11.20
N ILE A 164 -0.06 3.15 10.58
CA ILE A 164 0.17 4.50 11.12
C ILE A 164 -1.12 5.32 11.14
N PHE A 165 -1.92 5.24 10.07
CA PHE A 165 -3.15 6.01 9.97
C PHE A 165 -4.19 5.57 11.00
N PHE A 166 -4.36 4.26 11.20
CA PHE A 166 -5.27 3.72 12.21
C PHE A 166 -4.80 4.10 13.62
N ALA A 167 -3.51 3.90 13.92
CA ALA A 167 -2.93 4.31 15.20
C ALA A 167 -3.09 5.82 15.46
N GLY A 168 -2.90 6.65 14.42
CA GLY A 168 -3.15 8.10 14.47
C GLY A 168 -4.61 8.45 14.78
N LEU A 169 -5.56 7.79 14.13
CA LEU A 169 -7.00 8.01 14.36
C LEU A 169 -7.46 7.55 15.75
N GLU A 170 -6.89 6.47 16.29
CA GLU A 170 -7.20 5.99 17.64
C GLU A 170 -6.60 6.89 18.73
N SER A 171 -5.33 7.26 18.58
CA SER A 171 -4.62 8.13 19.54
C SER A 171 -4.92 9.62 19.38
N LYS A 172 -5.68 10.01 18.35
CA LYS A 172 -5.88 11.40 17.91
C LYS A 172 -4.56 12.15 17.66
N ASN A 173 -3.52 11.42 17.27
CA ASN A 173 -2.24 12.01 16.91
C ASN A 173 -2.30 12.58 15.49
N TRP A 174 -2.50 13.90 15.40
CA TRP A 174 -2.59 14.63 14.15
C TRP A 174 -1.35 14.47 13.26
N LEU A 175 -0.16 14.26 13.83
CA LEU A 175 1.06 14.04 13.05
C LEU A 175 0.93 12.78 12.20
N TYR A 176 0.44 11.67 12.78
CA TYR A 176 0.25 10.43 12.04
C TYR A 176 -0.89 10.51 11.03
N ILE A 177 -1.98 11.19 11.40
CA ILE A 177 -3.15 11.38 10.52
C ILE A 177 -2.77 12.16 9.26
N PHE A 178 -1.94 13.20 9.37
CA PHE A 178 -1.53 14.00 8.20
C PHE A 178 -0.28 13.46 7.50
N ALA A 179 0.65 12.80 8.20
CA ALA A 179 1.87 12.26 7.59
C ALA A 179 1.56 11.24 6.49
N VAL A 180 0.54 10.40 6.68
CA VAL A 180 0.13 9.39 5.70
C VAL A 180 -0.35 10.00 4.37
N PRO A 181 -1.42 10.81 4.31
CA PRO A 181 -1.90 11.38 3.05
C PRO A 181 -0.87 12.31 2.39
N ILE A 182 -0.09 13.06 3.18
CA ILE A 182 0.96 13.94 2.64
C ILE A 182 2.06 13.10 1.98
N SER A 183 2.56 12.06 2.65
CA SER A 183 3.60 11.19 2.08
C SER A 183 3.11 10.40 0.89
N HIS A 184 1.87 9.93 0.89
CA HIS A 184 1.26 9.25 -0.25
C HIS A 184 1.14 10.19 -1.45
N MET A 185 0.67 11.43 -1.25
CA MET A 185 0.65 12.45 -2.30
C MET A 185 2.05 12.74 -2.81
N PHE A 186 3.01 12.91 -1.89
CA PHE A 186 4.38 13.25 -2.23
C PHE A 186 5.05 12.19 -3.10
N ILE A 187 5.02 10.91 -2.70
CA ILE A 187 5.64 9.82 -3.48
C ILE A 187 4.94 9.64 -4.84
N SER A 188 3.62 9.81 -4.88
CA SER A 188 2.85 9.69 -6.13
C SER A 188 3.19 10.83 -7.11
N CYS A 189 3.27 12.07 -6.64
CA CYS A 189 3.70 13.20 -7.48
C CYS A 189 5.18 13.10 -7.88
N LEU A 190 6.04 12.58 -7.00
CA LEU A 190 7.45 12.34 -7.30
C LEU A 190 7.60 11.32 -8.45
N SER A 191 6.72 10.32 -8.51
CA SER A 191 6.71 9.35 -9.62
C SER A 191 6.48 10.01 -10.99
N LEU A 192 5.65 11.06 -11.05
CA LEU A 192 5.41 11.82 -12.28
C LEU A 192 6.66 12.62 -12.70
N LEU A 193 7.27 13.33 -11.75
CA LEU A 193 8.43 14.19 -12.01
C LEU A 193 9.63 13.37 -12.51
N ILE A 194 9.85 12.20 -11.91
CA ILE A 194 11.02 11.39 -12.25
C ILE A 194 10.82 10.63 -13.57
N ASN A 195 9.57 10.28 -13.91
CA ASN A 195 9.26 9.74 -15.24
C ASN A 195 9.56 10.79 -16.32
N LEU A 196 9.20 12.06 -16.08
CA LEU A 196 9.52 13.16 -17.00
C LEU A 196 11.03 13.42 -17.13
N ALA A 197 11.78 13.29 -16.02
CA ALA A 197 13.22 13.51 -15.98
C ALA A 197 14.05 12.32 -16.51
N ASN A 198 13.44 11.19 -16.92
CA ASN A 198 14.12 9.96 -17.35
C ASN A 198 15.17 9.43 -16.36
N THR A 199 14.99 9.65 -15.06
CA THR A 199 15.95 9.26 -14.01
C THR A 199 15.35 8.30 -12.97
N PRO A 200 14.84 7.13 -13.38
CA PRO A 200 14.07 6.22 -12.51
C PRO A 200 14.85 5.70 -11.30
N ALA A 201 16.19 5.71 -11.34
CA ALA A 201 17.03 5.31 -10.22
C ALA A 201 16.82 6.19 -8.97
N TYR A 202 16.63 7.51 -9.12
CA TYR A 202 16.39 8.39 -7.97
C TYR A 202 15.04 8.12 -7.31
N PHE A 203 14.01 7.79 -8.11
CA PHE A 203 12.70 7.43 -7.57
C PHE A 203 12.81 6.19 -6.70
N LEU A 204 13.50 5.16 -7.18
CA LEU A 204 13.66 3.91 -6.44
C LEU A 204 14.46 4.11 -5.15
N SER A 205 15.63 4.76 -5.23
CA SER A 205 16.46 5.02 -4.04
C SER A 205 15.69 5.79 -2.97
N PHE A 206 14.96 6.82 -3.38
CA PHE A 206 14.18 7.62 -2.46
C PHE A 206 12.93 6.88 -1.94
N GLY A 207 12.25 6.11 -2.80
CA GLY A 207 11.10 5.29 -2.43
C GLY A 207 11.44 4.22 -1.39
N TYR A 208 12.59 3.56 -1.53
CA TYR A 208 13.07 2.61 -0.51
C TYR A 208 13.54 3.29 0.76
N PHE A 209 14.17 4.47 0.68
CA PHE A 209 14.47 5.28 1.85
C PHE A 209 13.18 5.60 2.64
N LEU A 210 12.12 6.04 1.95
CA LEU A 210 10.81 6.26 2.57
C LEU A 210 10.22 4.96 3.16
N CYS A 211 10.35 3.82 2.48
CA CYS A 211 9.90 2.54 3.05
C CYS A 211 10.57 2.26 4.40
N VAL A 212 11.89 2.44 4.51
CA VAL A 212 12.61 2.23 5.78
C VAL A 212 12.09 3.16 6.88
N VAL A 213 11.89 4.44 6.54
CA VAL A 213 11.33 5.43 7.49
C VAL A 213 9.92 5.05 7.93
N PHE A 214 9.04 4.68 7.01
CA PHE A 214 7.65 4.33 7.31
C PHE A 214 7.50 2.97 8.01
N VAL A 215 8.39 2.02 7.74
CA VAL A 215 8.48 0.76 8.52
C VAL A 215 8.87 1.07 9.96
N ALA A 216 9.88 1.92 10.19
CA ALA A 216 10.27 2.32 11.54
C ALA A 216 9.13 3.07 12.25
N LEU A 217 8.47 4.00 11.57
CA LEU A 217 7.31 4.71 12.11
C LEU A 217 6.15 3.76 12.44
N ALA A 218 5.85 2.79 11.57
CA ALA A 218 4.82 1.79 11.82
C ALA A 218 5.16 0.90 13.02
N PHE A 219 6.44 0.54 13.20
CA PHE A 219 6.92 -0.19 14.37
C PHE A 219 6.65 0.57 15.67
N PHE A 220 6.97 1.86 15.72
CA PHE A 220 6.67 2.70 16.89
C PHE A 220 5.17 2.96 17.07
N ALA A 221 4.41 3.15 15.98
CA ALA A 221 2.97 3.36 16.02
C ALA A 221 2.20 2.14 16.53
N ALA A 222 2.74 0.93 16.33
CA ALA A 222 2.22 -0.32 16.90
C ALA A 222 2.59 -0.53 18.39
N GLY A 223 3.19 0.48 19.05
CA GLY A 223 3.51 0.47 20.47
C GLY A 223 4.87 -0.13 20.84
N ALA A 224 5.69 -0.53 19.85
CA ALA A 224 7.01 -1.09 20.13
C ALA A 224 8.03 -0.01 20.54
N ARG A 225 9.02 -0.40 21.34
CA ARG A 225 10.12 0.47 21.79
C ARG A 225 11.46 -0.07 21.28
N PRO A 226 12.55 0.72 21.22
CA PRO A 226 13.86 0.20 20.83
C PRO A 226 14.33 -0.96 21.72
N LYS A 227 13.95 -0.97 23.00
CA LYS A 227 14.21 -2.08 23.92
C LYS A 227 13.54 -3.39 23.47
N THR A 228 12.35 -3.33 22.87
CA THR A 228 11.64 -4.50 22.33
C THR A 228 12.47 -5.22 21.26
N LEU A 229 13.19 -4.49 20.42
CA LEU A 229 14.11 -5.05 19.43
C LEU A 229 15.30 -5.76 20.11
N VAL A 230 15.90 -5.11 21.11
CA VAL A 230 17.02 -5.70 21.86
C VAL A 230 16.59 -6.96 22.60
N ASP A 231 15.40 -6.95 23.19
CA ASP A 231 14.87 -8.09 23.96
C ASP A 231 14.48 -9.26 23.03
N PHE A 232 14.05 -8.98 21.80
CA PHE A 232 13.80 -10.01 20.78
C PHE A 232 15.10 -10.75 20.41
N PHE A 233 16.20 -10.05 20.18
CA PHE A 233 17.49 -10.67 19.83
C PHE A 233 18.19 -11.36 21.00
N LYS A 234 17.71 -11.17 22.23
CA LYS A 234 18.19 -11.88 23.42
C LYS A 234 17.47 -13.19 23.70
N ARG A 235 16.34 -13.43 23.03
CA ARG A 235 15.59 -14.69 23.10
C ARG A 235 16.10 -15.67 22.05
#